data_AF-A0A950H6K1-F1
#
_entry.id   AF-A0A950H6K1-F1
#
_cell.length_a   1.000
_cell.length_b   1.000
_cell.length_c   1.000
_cell.angle_alpha   90.00
_cell.angle_beta   90.00
_cell.angle_gamma   90.00
#
_symmetry.space_group_name_H-M   'P 1'
#
loop_
_entity.id
_entity.type
_entity.pdbx_description
1 polymer ?
#
loop_
_entity_poly.entity_id
_entity_poly.type
_entity_poly.pdbx_seq_one_letter_code
_entity_poly.pdbx_strand_id
1 'polypeptide(L)' 'MQKRRKITEVVTASTGNHGSAVAYAAAALSLRWTVLLPKSPNRTKRARTADLGAAIMEPGKN' A
#
# COMPACT_ATOMS: atom_id res chain seq x y z
N MET A 1 2.16 -27.64 7.69
CA MET A 1 1.27 -26.45 7.74
C MET A 1 2.11 -25.23 8.11
N GLN A 2 2.06 -24.14 7.33
CA GLN A 2 2.72 -22.88 7.73
C GLN A 2 1.94 -22.24 8.90
N LYS A 3 2.65 -21.90 9.98
CA LYS A 3 2.07 -21.15 11.10
C LYS A 3 1.87 -19.69 10.67
N ARG A 4 0.63 -19.20 10.71
CA ARG A 4 0.35 -17.76 10.49
C ARG A 4 0.94 -16.95 11.64
N ARG A 5 1.76 -15.97 11.32
CA ARG A 5 2.26 -14.98 12.27
C ARG A 5 1.32 -13.78 12.30
N LYS A 6 1.15 -13.18 13.47
CA LYS A 6 0.44 -11.91 13.61
C LYS A 6 1.28 -10.82 12.95
N ILE A 7 0.66 -10.04 12.08
CA ILE A 7 1.24 -8.85 11.46
C ILE A 7 0.40 -7.63 11.85
N THR A 8 1.01 -6.45 11.85
CA THR A 8 0.34 -5.18 12.17
C THR A 8 0.24 -4.23 10.98
N GLU A 9 1.01 -4.51 9.93
CA GLU A 9 1.06 -3.67 8.73
C GLU A 9 1.52 -4.44 7.48
N VAL A 10 1.22 -3.87 6.32
CA VAL A 10 1.65 -4.38 5.01
C VAL A 10 2.21 -3.24 4.15
N VAL A 11 3.19 -3.57 3.31
CA VAL A 11 3.83 -2.60 2.40
C VAL A 11 3.82 -3.16 0.99
N THR A 12 3.52 -2.33 -0.01
CA THR A 12 3.57 -2.73 -1.43
C THR A 12 4.18 -1.61 -2.29
N ALA A 13 4.96 -1.98 -3.30
CA ALA A 13 5.49 -1.05 -4.30
C ALA A 13 4.64 -1.01 -5.58
N SER A 14 3.35 -1.38 -5.48
CA SER A 14 2.42 -1.41 -6.60
C SER A 14 1.20 -0.55 -6.33
N THR A 15 0.81 0.25 -7.32
CA THR A 15 -0.37 1.13 -7.26
C THR A 15 -1.42 0.73 -8.29
N GLY A 16 -1.27 -0.45 -8.90
CA GLY A 16 -2.25 -1.06 -9.80
C GLY A 16 -3.23 -1.95 -9.03
N ASN A 17 -3.81 -2.94 -9.71
CA ASN A 17 -4.77 -3.86 -9.10
C ASN A 17 -4.18 -4.61 -7.90
N HIS A 18 -2.88 -4.93 -7.92
CA HIS A 18 -2.20 -5.51 -6.77
C HIS A 18 -2.22 -4.58 -5.55
N GLY A 19 -1.92 -3.30 -5.73
CA GLY A 19 -2.03 -2.29 -4.67
C GLY A 19 -3.43 -2.19 -4.11
N SER A 20 -4.45 -2.14 -4.98
CA SER A 20 -5.86 -2.14 -4.57
C SER A 20 -6.27 -3.39 -3.80
N ALA A 21 -5.78 -4.57 -4.21
CA ALA A 21 -6.06 -5.82 -3.51
C ALA A 21 -5.41 -5.86 -2.12
N VAL A 22 -4.17 -5.35 -2.00
CA VAL A 22 -3.50 -5.17 -0.71
C VAL A 22 -4.27 -4.20 0.18
N ALA A 23 -4.72 -3.06 -0.37
CA ALA A 23 -5.55 -2.08 0.34
C ALA A 23 -6.82 -2.71 0.91
N TYR A 24 -7.53 -3.46 0.06
CA TYR A 24 -8.76 -4.14 0.42
C TYR A 24 -8.52 -5.16 1.55
N ALA A 25 -7.50 -6.01 1.41
CA ALA A 25 -7.17 -7.00 2.43
C ALA A 25 -6.72 -6.33 3.74
N ALA A 26 -5.94 -5.25 3.68
CA ALA A 26 -5.52 -4.51 4.86
C ALA A 26 -6.71 -3.88 5.59
N ALA A 27 -7.64 -3.25 4.86
CA ALA A 27 -8.87 -2.71 5.43
C ALA A 27 -9.73 -3.81 6.07
N ALA A 28 -9.96 -4.93 5.37
CA ALA A 28 -10.74 -6.06 5.88
C ALA A 28 -10.13 -6.69 7.15
N LEU A 29 -8.81 -6.63 7.30
CA LEU A 29 -8.07 -7.17 8.44
C LEU A 29 -7.71 -6.10 9.49
N SER A 30 -8.16 -4.84 9.31
CA SER A 30 -7.81 -3.71 10.18
C SER A 30 -6.30 -3.53 10.36
N LEU A 31 -5.53 -3.77 9.29
CA LEU A 31 -4.08 -3.59 9.25
C LEU A 31 -3.73 -2.22 8.67
N ARG A 32 -2.63 -1.64 9.14
CA ARG A 32 -2.05 -0.47 8.48
C ARG A 32 -1.48 -0.88 7.12
N TRP A 33 -1.51 0.01 6.14
CA TRP A 33 -0.83 -0.27 4.87
C TRP A 33 -0.14 0.94 4.28
N THR A 34 1.00 0.67 3.63
CA THR A 34 1.85 1.68 2.99
C THR A 34 2.08 1.30 1.52
N VAL A 35 2.01 2.28 0.64
CA VAL A 35 2.39 2.13 -0.77
C VAL A 35 3.67 2.91 -1.05
N LEU A 36 4.65 2.25 -1.68
CA LEU A 36 5.85 2.87 -2.20
C LEU A 36 5.59 3.29 -3.65
N LEU A 37 5.69 4.59 -3.92
CA LEU A 37 5.46 5.19 -5.23
C LEU A 37 6.77 5.74 -5.77
N PRO A 38 7.11 5.57 -7.06
CA PRO A 38 8.29 6.20 -7.65
C PRO A 38 8.17 7.72 -7.55
N LYS A 39 9.30 8.42 -7.61
CA LYS A 39 9.34 9.87 -7.54
C LYS A 39 8.49 10.50 -8.68
N SER A 40 7.58 11.40 -8.32
CA SER A 40 6.58 11.99 -9.21
C SER A 40 5.58 10.99 -9.82
N PRO A 41 4.80 10.28 -9.00
CA PRO A 41 3.79 9.39 -9.54
C PRO A 41 2.68 10.17 -10.23
N ASN A 42 2.03 9.56 -11.22
CA ASN A 42 0.84 10.14 -11.84
C ASN A 42 -0.19 10.50 -10.75
N ARG A 43 -0.68 11.75 -10.77
CA ARG A 43 -1.62 12.32 -9.80
C ARG A 43 -2.82 11.40 -9.54
N THR A 44 -3.36 10.75 -10.57
CA THR A 44 -4.49 9.82 -10.45
C THR A 44 -4.15 8.57 -9.65
N LYS A 45 -2.93 8.03 -9.82
CA LYS A 45 -2.47 6.86 -9.06
C LYS A 45 -2.24 7.21 -7.59
N ARG A 46 -1.68 8.40 -7.33
CA ARG A 46 -1.52 8.91 -5.98
C ARG A 46 -2.88 9.10 -5.29
N ALA A 47 -3.80 9.80 -5.94
CA ALA A 47 -5.15 10.07 -5.43
C ALA A 47 -5.87 8.77 -5.07
N ARG A 48 -5.94 7.82 -6.02
CA ARG A 48 -6.58 6.52 -5.78
C ARG A 48 -6.04 5.78 -4.56
N THR A 49 -4.74 5.85 -4.32
CA THR A 49 -4.13 5.12 -3.20
C THR A 49 -4.34 5.87 -1.86
N ALA A 50 -4.39 7.20 -1.90
CA ALA A 50 -4.79 8.02 -0.76
C ALA A 50 -6.28 7.82 -0.40
N ASP A 51 -7.16 7.74 -1.39
CA ASP A 51 -8.60 7.48 -1.20
C ASP A 51 -8.86 6.12 -0.54
N LEU A 52 -7.96 5.16 -0.76
CA LEU A 52 -7.97 3.84 -0.12
C LEU A 52 -7.30 3.83 1.27
N GLY A 53 -6.96 5.00 1.83
CA GLY A 53 -6.41 5.14 3.17
C GLY A 53 -4.94 4.72 3.32
N ALA A 54 -4.17 4.68 2.23
CA ALA A 54 -2.76 4.30 2.30
C ALA A 54 -1.88 5.41 2.87
N ALA A 55 -0.87 5.03 3.64
CA ALA A 55 0.32 5.86 3.77
C ALA A 55 1.10 5.82 2.45
N ILE A 56 1.38 7.00 1.87
CA ILE A 56 2.16 7.12 0.64
C ILE A 56 3.60 7.47 1.00
N MET A 57 4.54 6.60 0.62
CA MET A 57 5.97 6.84 0.80
C MET A 57 6.65 6.96 -0.57
N GLU A 58 7.32 8.09 -0.79
CA GLU A 58 8.18 8.30 -1.96
C GLU A 58 9.61 7.90 -1.58
N PRO A 59 10.34 7.13 -2.43
CA PRO A 59 11.73 6.80 -2.16
C PRO A 59 12.57 8.08 -2.16
N GLY A 60 13.49 8.18 -1.20
CA GLY A 60 14.44 9.29 -1.12
C GLY A 60 15.29 9.42 -2.39
N LYS A 61 15.87 10.61 -2.61
CA LYS A 61 16.96 10.75 -3.59
C LYS A 61 18.16 9.98 -3.05
N ASN A 62 18.68 9.03 -3.83
CA ASN A 62 20.07 8.58 -3.68
C ASN A 62 21.02 9.70 -4.09
#